data_AF-A0A4P0Y8W2-F1
#
_entry.id   AF-A0A4P0Y8W2-F1
#
_cell.length_a   1.000
_cell.length_b   1.000
_cell.length_c   1.000
_cell.angle_alpha   90.00
_cell.angle_beta   90.00
_cell.angle_gamma   90.00
#
_symmetry.space_group_name_H-M   'P 1'
#
loop_
_entity.id
_entity.type
_entity.pdbx_description
1 polymer ?
#
loop_
_entity_poly.entity_id
_entity_poly.type
_entity_poly.pdbx_seq_one_letter_code
_entity_poly.pdbx_strand_id
1 'polypeptide(L)'
;MIAVDLQHDAHLMQQDLFSLETPRQEAEEKEGPWHTRLRARLTRMSSRRTAVTPTAMEIMTTSIQVLENRLKRNRMAGDPPDILLQPYCPQVSTLDFHRAGEAIAAGQLAVEKKMDELLPLVRAAV
;
A
#
# COMPACT_ATOMS: atom_id res chain seq x y z
N MET A 1 -0.69 18.68 -20.74
CA MET A 1 -1.44 17.86 -19.76
C MET A 1 -0.62 17.69 -18.48
N ILE A 2 -1.21 18.06 -17.33
CA ILE A 2 -0.62 17.80 -16.01
C ILE A 2 -1.25 16.52 -15.46
N ALA A 3 -0.43 15.59 -14.96
CA ALA A 3 -0.89 14.37 -14.29
C ALA A 3 -0.45 14.36 -12.83
N VAL A 4 -1.27 13.76 -11.97
CA VAL A 4 -0.97 13.53 -10.55
C VAL A 4 -0.96 12.04 -10.29
N ASP A 5 0.14 11.51 -9.77
CA ASP A 5 0.27 10.10 -9.39
C ASP A 5 0.35 9.95 -7.87
N LEU A 6 -0.76 9.50 -7.30
CA LEU A 6 -0.92 9.26 -5.86
C LEU A 6 -0.41 7.88 -5.41
N GLN A 7 -0.08 7.00 -6.35
CA GLN A 7 0.34 5.62 -6.04
C GLN A 7 1.86 5.46 -6.02
N HIS A 8 2.61 6.56 -6.18
CA HIS A 8 4.06 6.51 -6.15
C HIS A 8 4.57 5.97 -4.81
N ASP A 9 3.90 6.19 -3.68
CA ASP A 9 4.34 5.63 -2.39
C ASP A 9 3.62 4.35 -1.98
N ALA A 10 2.51 4.02 -2.66
CA ALA A 10 1.67 2.87 -2.30
C ALA A 10 2.37 1.51 -2.48
N HIS A 11 3.45 1.46 -3.26
CA HIS A 11 4.25 0.25 -3.43
C HIS A 11 5.29 0.02 -2.31
N LEU A 12 5.60 1.06 -1.52
CA LEU A 12 6.49 0.96 -0.36
C LEU A 12 5.77 0.39 0.86
N MET A 13 4.44 0.53 0.90
CA MET A 13 3.61 -0.17 1.87
C MET A 13 3.36 -1.59 1.36
N GLN A 14 3.98 -2.58 2.02
CA GLN A 14 3.39 -3.92 2.04
C GLN A 14 1.95 -3.72 2.50
N GLN A 15 0.99 -3.92 1.60
CA GLN A 15 -0.42 -3.77 1.90
C GLN A 15 -0.86 -4.92 2.81
N ASP A 16 -0.43 -4.86 4.07
CA ASP A 16 -1.17 -5.39 5.21
C ASP A 16 -2.41 -4.49 5.41
N LEU A 17 -3.19 -4.27 4.34
CA LEU A 17 -4.41 -3.46 4.34
C LEU A 17 -5.44 -4.04 5.31
N PHE A 18 -5.31 -5.32 5.66
CA PHE A 18 -6.10 -6.01 6.67
C PHE A 18 -5.24 -7.03 7.43
N SER A 19 -4.31 -6.56 8.28
CA SER A 19 -3.84 -7.40 9.38
C SER A 19 -5.01 -7.62 10.36
N LEU A 20 -5.87 -8.57 10.05
CA LEU A 20 -6.68 -9.22 11.07
C LEU A 20 -5.68 -9.90 12.02
N GLU A 21 -5.43 -9.25 13.15
CA GLU A 21 -4.74 -9.88 14.27
C GLU A 21 -5.41 -11.23 14.51
N THR A 22 -4.72 -12.31 14.14
CA THR A 22 -5.16 -13.64 14.53
C THR A 22 -5.06 -13.65 16.05
N PRO A 23 -6.17 -13.88 16.80
CA PRO A 23 -6.12 -13.84 18.24
C PRO A 23 -5.07 -14.84 18.69
N ARG A 24 -4.04 -14.30 19.34
CA ARG A 24 -2.93 -15.05 19.91
C ARG A 24 -3.54 -15.94 20.99
N GLN A 25 -3.89 -17.17 20.63
CA GLN A 25 -4.32 -18.17 21.60
C GLN A 25 -3.13 -18.43 22.52
N GLU A 26 -3.19 -17.82 23.70
CA GLU A 26 -2.35 -18.14 24.84
C GLU A 26 -2.60 -19.61 25.18
N ALA A 27 -1.71 -20.47 24.71
CA ALA A 27 -1.72 -21.88 25.05
C ALA A 27 -1.28 -22.00 26.51
N GLU A 28 -2.23 -22.30 27.39
CA GLU A 28 -1.99 -22.71 28.77
C GLU A 28 -0.83 -23.71 28.83
N GLU A 29 0.23 -23.34 29.54
CA GLU A 29 1.41 -24.16 29.73
C GLU A 29 1.09 -25.26 30.75
N LYS A 30 0.57 -26.40 30.27
CA LYS A 30 0.42 -27.60 31.10
C LYS A 30 1.71 -28.40 31.13
N GLU A 31 2.28 -28.52 32.32
CA GLU A 31 3.42 -29.36 32.66
C GLU A 31 3.12 -30.82 32.30
N GLY A 32 3.86 -31.37 31.34
CA GLY A 32 3.69 -32.74 30.89
C GLY A 32 4.99 -33.35 30.35
N PRO A 33 5.05 -34.70 30.26
CA PRO A 33 6.27 -35.45 29.97
C PRO A 33 7.02 -35.00 28.71
N TRP A 34 8.35 -35.12 28.70
CA TRP A 34 9.23 -34.62 27.64
C TRP A 34 8.85 -35.08 26.23
N HIS A 35 8.32 -36.31 26.10
CA HIS A 35 7.84 -36.85 24.83
C HIS A 35 6.66 -36.05 24.25
N THR A 36 5.79 -35.51 25.10
CA THR A 36 4.66 -34.67 24.71
C THR A 36 5.16 -33.33 24.18
N ARG A 37 6.21 -32.76 24.78
CA ARG A 37 6.88 -31.53 24.30
C ARG A 37 7.59 -31.76 22.96
N LEU A 38 8.26 -32.91 22.79
CA LEU A 38 8.95 -33.27 21.55
C LEU A 38 7.95 -33.45 20.39
N ARG A 39 6.84 -34.16 20.64
CA ARG A 39 5.78 -34.36 19.65
C ARG A 39 5.05 -33.06 19.32
N ALA A 40 4.82 -32.19 20.32
CA ALA A 40 4.26 -30.85 20.12
C ALA A 40 5.18 -29.92 19.32
N ARG A 41 6.52 -30.08 19.42
CA ARG A 41 7.48 -29.32 18.61
C ARG A 41 7.49 -29.78 17.16
N LEU A 42 7.38 -31.09 16.92
CA LEU A 42 7.23 -31.69 15.58
C LEU A 42 5.93 -31.26 14.89
N THR A 43 4.80 -31.29 15.61
CA THR A 43 3.50 -30.81 15.07
C THR A 43 3.49 -29.30 14.88
N ARG A 44 4.11 -28.49 15.75
CA ARG A 44 4.30 -27.05 15.52
C ARG A 44 5.17 -26.74 14.30
N MET A 45 6.13 -27.61 13.97
CA MET A 45 6.96 -27.46 12.77
C MET A 45 6.16 -27.76 11.49
N SER A 46 5.17 -28.65 11.57
CA SER A 46 4.26 -28.97 10.46
C SER A 46 3.09 -27.98 10.33
N SER A 47 2.69 -27.32 11.42
CA SER A 47 1.57 -26.35 11.43
C SER A 47 1.97 -24.94 10.98
N ARG A 48 3.23 -24.69 10.61
CA ARG A 48 3.74 -23.35 10.29
C ARG A 48 3.42 -22.87 8.86
N ARG A 49 2.48 -23.52 8.19
CA ARG A 49 1.95 -23.11 6.88
C ARG A 49 0.43 -23.16 6.86
N THR A 50 -0.23 -22.55 7.84
CA THR A 50 -1.56 -22.01 7.57
C THR A 50 -1.34 -20.83 6.63
N ALA A 51 -1.32 -21.10 5.32
CA ALA A 51 -1.41 -20.06 4.32
C ALA A 51 -2.73 -19.34 4.58
N VAL A 52 -2.67 -18.12 5.11
CA VAL A 52 -3.84 -17.27 5.25
C VAL A 52 -4.35 -17.05 3.84
N THR A 53 -5.50 -17.64 3.52
CA THR A 53 -6.14 -17.43 2.22
C THR A 53 -6.63 -15.98 2.19
N PRO A 54 -6.21 -15.19 1.19
CA PRO A 54 -6.62 -13.80 1.11
C PRO A 54 -8.14 -13.72 0.96
N THR A 55 -8.71 -12.69 1.56
CA THR A 55 -10.14 -12.38 1.44
C THR A 55 -10.48 -11.96 0.02
N ALA A 56 -11.75 -12.12 -0.37
CA ALA A 56 -12.21 -11.66 -1.68
C ALA A 56 -11.93 -10.15 -1.90
N MET A 57 -12.03 -9.34 -0.84
CA MET A 57 -11.74 -7.91 -0.89
C MET A 57 -10.26 -7.64 -1.19
N GLU A 58 -9.33 -8.34 -0.53
CA GLU A 58 -7.90 -8.19 -0.77
C GLU A 58 -7.51 -8.58 -2.19
N ILE A 59 -8.10 -9.67 -2.71
CA ILE A 59 -7.89 -10.11 -4.10
C ILE A 59 -8.37 -9.02 -5.06
N MET A 60 -9.55 -8.45 -4.83
CA MET A 60 -10.11 -7.40 -5.68
C MET A 60 -9.25 -6.13 -5.64
N THR A 61 -8.86 -5.65 -4.46
CA THR A 61 -8.00 -4.47 -4.30
C THR A 61 -6.67 -4.66 -5.00
N THR A 62 -6.04 -5.83 -4.82
CA THR A 62 -4.77 -6.15 -5.49
C THR A 62 -4.95 -6.18 -7.01
N SER A 63 -6.06 -6.75 -7.50
CA SER A 63 -6.36 -6.82 -8.92
C SER A 63 -6.53 -5.43 -9.54
N ILE A 64 -7.26 -4.54 -8.86
CA ILE A 64 -7.44 -3.14 -9.29
C ILE A 64 -6.07 -2.45 -9.36
N GLN A 65 -5.23 -2.59 -8.32
CA GLN A 65 -3.91 -1.98 -8.29
C GLN A 65 -3.02 -2.43 -9.46
N VAL A 66 -3.06 -3.73 -9.80
CA VAL A 66 -2.31 -4.27 -10.94
C VAL A 66 -2.83 -3.68 -12.26
N LEU A 67 -4.15 -3.56 -12.42
CA LEU A 67 -4.76 -2.98 -13.62
C LEU A 67 -4.42 -1.49 -13.76
N GLU A 68 -4.51 -0.72 -12.67
CA GLU A 68 -4.13 0.69 -12.64
C GLU A 68 -2.65 0.88 -13.02
N ASN A 69 -1.76 0.09 -12.44
CA ASN A 69 -0.33 0.16 -12.74
C ASN A 69 -0.03 -0.17 -14.21
N ARG A 70 -0.73 -1.15 -14.79
CA ARG A 70 -0.60 -1.47 -16.22
C ARG A 70 -1.11 -0.33 -17.09
N LEU A 71 -2.28 0.24 -16.76
CA LEU A 71 -2.85 1.36 -17.50
C LEU A 71 -1.93 2.58 -17.44
N LYS A 72 -1.42 2.94 -16.25
CA LYS A 72 -0.47 4.03 -16.07
C LYS A 72 0.78 3.83 -16.90
N ARG A 73 1.42 2.65 -16.84
CA ARG A 73 2.62 2.35 -17.65
C ARG A 73 2.35 2.43 -19.15
N ASN A 74 1.20 1.93 -19.61
CA ASN A 74 0.82 2.01 -21.02
C ASN A 74 0.64 3.46 -21.47
N ARG A 75 -0.05 4.29 -20.66
CA ARG A 75 -0.20 5.72 -20.94
C ARG A 75 1.13 6.46 -20.92
N MET A 76 1.98 6.25 -19.92
CA MET A 76 3.31 6.86 -19.86
C MET A 76 4.19 6.50 -21.08
N ALA A 77 4.03 5.30 -21.64
CA ALA A 77 4.78 4.87 -22.82
C ALA A 77 4.23 5.44 -24.14
N GLY A 78 2.92 5.70 -24.23
CA GLY A 78 2.28 6.21 -25.45
C GLY A 78 2.15 7.73 -25.49
N ASP A 79 1.72 8.33 -24.38
CA ASP A 79 1.40 9.74 -24.21
C ASP A 79 1.77 10.20 -22.79
N PRO A 80 3.08 10.42 -22.52
CA PRO A 80 3.54 10.88 -21.22
C PRO A 80 3.01 12.31 -20.93
N PRO A 81 2.68 12.62 -19.67
CA PRO A 81 2.28 13.97 -19.30
C PRO A 81 3.46 14.94 -19.39
N ASP A 82 3.16 16.22 -19.70
CA ASP A 82 4.18 17.29 -19.70
C ASP A 82 4.77 17.48 -18.29
N ILE A 83 3.92 17.39 -17.27
CA ILE A 83 4.32 17.45 -15.87
C ILE A 83 3.61 16.34 -15.09
N LEU A 84 4.41 15.57 -14.34
CA LEU A 84 3.96 14.61 -13.36
C LEU A 84 4.19 15.15 -11.94
N LEU A 85 3.14 15.21 -11.14
CA LEU A 85 3.17 15.52 -9.71
C LEU A 85 3.03 14.23 -8.89
N GLN A 86 3.90 14.06 -7.90
CA GLN A 86 3.92 12.91 -7.00
C GLN A 86 3.98 13.39 -5.54
N PRO A 87 2.82 13.69 -4.92
CA PRO A 87 2.74 14.03 -3.51
C PRO A 87 3.28 12.88 -2.65
N TYR A 88 4.14 13.21 -1.69
CA TYR A 88 4.75 12.23 -0.81
C TYR A 88 3.94 12.09 0.48
N CYS A 89 3.25 10.97 0.65
CA CYS A 89 2.39 10.70 1.81
C CYS A 89 2.36 9.20 2.15
N PRO A 90 3.51 8.57 2.45
CA PRO A 90 3.61 7.12 2.58
C PRO A 90 2.72 6.55 3.68
N GLN A 91 2.50 7.31 4.76
CA GLN A 91 1.75 6.83 5.91
C GLN A 91 0.23 6.94 5.78
N VAL A 92 -0.30 7.61 4.75
CA VAL A 92 -1.74 7.83 4.59
C VAL A 92 -2.30 6.77 3.65
N SER A 93 -3.17 5.88 4.15
CA SER A 93 -3.86 4.88 3.34
C SER A 93 -5.05 5.49 2.58
N THR A 94 -5.54 4.78 1.56
CA THR A 94 -6.67 5.21 0.71
C THR A 94 -7.93 5.55 1.50
N LEU A 95 -8.14 4.92 2.67
CA LEU A 95 -9.34 5.09 3.50
C LEU A 95 -9.10 5.95 4.76
N ASP A 96 -7.91 6.54 4.93
CA ASP A 96 -7.57 7.33 6.11
C ASP A 96 -8.11 8.77 6.03
N PHE A 97 -9.43 8.92 5.97
CA PHE A 97 -10.07 10.23 5.83
C PHE A 97 -9.75 11.20 6.98
N HIS A 98 -9.47 10.67 8.18
CA HIS A 98 -9.06 11.45 9.34
C HIS A 98 -7.70 12.16 9.15
N ARG A 99 -6.86 11.68 8.22
CA ARG A 99 -5.54 12.25 7.90
C ARG A 99 -5.53 13.08 6.62
N ALA A 100 -6.70 13.46 6.11
CA ALA A 100 -6.83 14.23 4.88
C ALA A 100 -5.98 15.53 4.91
N GLY A 101 -5.83 16.17 6.07
CA GLY A 101 -4.97 17.36 6.21
C GLY A 101 -3.50 17.11 5.84
N GLU A 102 -2.94 15.95 6.19
CA GLU A 102 -1.57 15.58 5.84
C GLU A 102 -1.43 15.37 4.32
N ALA A 103 -2.41 14.72 3.70
CA ALA A 103 -2.42 14.51 2.24
C ALA A 103 -2.53 15.84 1.47
N ILE A 104 -3.35 16.79 1.97
CA ILE A 104 -3.48 18.13 1.37
C ILE A 104 -2.15 18.88 1.46
N ALA A 105 -1.50 18.87 2.63
CA ALA A 105 -0.20 19.52 2.82
C ALA A 105 0.89 18.90 1.91
N ALA A 106 0.91 17.57 1.78
CA ALA A 106 1.82 16.88 0.86
C ALA A 106 1.58 17.30 -0.60
N GLY A 107 0.32 17.46 -1.00
CA GLY A 107 -0.06 17.95 -2.32
C GLY A 107 0.43 19.38 -2.58
N GLN A 108 0.21 20.29 -1.63
CA GLN A 108 0.70 21.68 -1.71
C GLN A 108 2.22 21.72 -1.88
N LEU A 109 2.95 20.97 -1.04
CA LEU A 109 4.41 20.91 -1.08
C LEU A 109 4.93 20.30 -2.40
N ALA A 110 4.24 19.32 -2.98
CA ALA A 110 4.59 18.76 -4.28
C ALA A 110 4.42 19.77 -5.42
N VAL A 111 3.38 20.60 -5.37
CA VAL A 111 3.16 21.69 -6.31
C VAL A 111 4.23 22.77 -6.16
N GLU A 112 4.53 23.19 -4.93
CA GLU A 112 5.56 24.20 -4.64
C GLU A 112 6.93 23.78 -5.19
N LYS A 113 7.31 22.51 -5.01
CA LYS A 113 8.56 21.96 -5.57
C LYS A 113 8.65 21.99 -7.09
N LYS A 114 7.51 22.03 -7.77
CA LYS A 114 7.38 21.99 -9.24
C LYS A 114 6.95 23.32 -9.83
N MET A 115 6.96 24.40 -9.03
CA MET A 115 6.42 25.70 -9.42
C MET A 115 7.09 26.26 -10.69
N ASP A 116 8.42 26.09 -10.81
CA ASP A 116 9.18 26.58 -11.96
C ASP A 116 8.77 25.91 -13.28
N GLU A 117 8.42 24.62 -13.23
CA GLU A 117 7.91 23.87 -14.39
C GLU A 117 6.43 24.24 -14.67
N LEU A 118 5.63 24.49 -13.63
CA LEU A 118 4.19 24.74 -13.73
C LEU A 118 3.86 26.16 -14.23
N LEU A 119 4.60 27.18 -13.79
CA LEU A 119 4.32 28.59 -14.08
C LEU A 119 4.25 28.90 -15.59
N PRO A 120 5.16 28.40 -16.45
CA PRO A 120 5.07 28.60 -17.90
C PRO A 120 3.80 27.98 -18.51
N LEU A 121 3.38 26.81 -18.03
CA LEU A 121 2.20 26.11 -18.58
C LEU A 121 0.89 26.81 -18.23
N VAL A 122 0.78 27.36 -17.02
CA VAL A 122 -0.41 28.11 -16.59
C VAL A 122 -0.54 29.41 -17.38
N ARG A 123 0.58 30.11 -17.61
CA ARG A 123 0.58 31.37 -18.38
C ARG A 123 0.27 31.20 -19.86
N ALA A 124 0.58 30.04 -20.44
CA ALA A 124 0.26 29.72 -21.82
C ALA A 124 -1.21 29.28 -22.02
N ALA A 125 -1.91 28.93 -20.94
CA ALA A 125 -3.29 28.44 -20.97
C ALA A 125 -4.35 29.53 -20.68
N VAL A 126 -3.93 30.76 -20.37
CA VAL A 126 -4.77 31.96 -20.17
C VAL A 126 -4.64 32.87 -21.38
#